data_AF-A0A6P1VA69-F1
#
_entry.id   AF-A0A6P1VA69-F1
#
_cell.length_a   1.000
_cell.length_b   1.000
_cell.length_c   1.000
_cell.angle_alpha   90.00
_cell.angle_beta   90.00
_cell.angle_gamma   90.00
#
_symmetry.space_group_name_H-M   'P 1'
#
loop_
_entity.id
_entity.type
_entity.pdbx_description
1 polymer ?
#
loop_
_entity_poly.entity_id
_entity_poly.type
_entity_poly.pdbx_seq_one_letter_code
_entity_poly.pdbx_strand_id
1 'polypeptide(L)'
;MLHNLTRQLETLAQGNESYAAFNKHIVNTKMPVIGVRIPDLRRLARELAPDMSAADISKLLTAKNKSFDYVLLCGLLITHARLDDQTAIDLAKRYLPRVDSWAHIDVFIEKKRRFAGEVWWGFALECLRSEAEFTVRYGVISLMTNFLDKAHIDQVFAALQNVRHDGYYVKMGLAWLYATAAVNFFELTLAELESRHIDAWTRNKAYQKMRESRRFTPEEQHIIRQQKGGRQ
;
A
#
# COMPACT_ATOMS: atom_id res chain seq x y z
N MET A 1 11.17 -22.39 14.32
CA MET A 1 10.52 -21.47 13.36
C MET A 1 11.36 -20.22 13.09
N LEU A 2 11.51 -19.27 14.03
CA LEU A 2 12.18 -17.98 13.76
C LEU A 2 13.63 -18.11 13.22
N HIS A 3 14.48 -18.90 13.88
CA HIS A 3 15.87 -19.13 13.44
C HIS A 3 15.95 -19.78 12.04
N ASN A 4 14.97 -20.61 11.68
CA ASN A 4 14.91 -21.22 10.35
C ASN A 4 14.53 -20.16 9.30
N LEU A 5 13.57 -19.30 9.62
CA LEU A 5 13.12 -18.23 8.72
C LEU A 5 14.22 -17.21 8.40
N THR A 6 14.98 -16.77 9.41
CA THR A 6 16.11 -15.85 9.18
C THR A 6 17.14 -16.47 8.23
N ARG A 7 17.50 -17.74 8.44
CA ARG A 7 18.43 -18.46 7.57
C ARG A 7 17.90 -18.62 6.14
N GLN A 8 16.61 -18.89 5.96
CA GLN A 8 15.98 -18.94 4.63
C GLN A 8 16.07 -17.57 3.93
N LEU A 9 15.79 -16.49 4.64
CA LEU A 9 15.91 -15.13 4.10
C LEU A 9 17.36 -14.79 3.72
N GLU A 10 18.34 -15.13 4.57
CA GLU A 10 19.77 -14.95 4.26
C GLU A 10 20.20 -15.77 3.04
N THR A 11 19.70 -17.00 2.89
CA THR A 11 19.97 -17.84 1.72
C THR A 11 19.42 -17.21 0.45
N LEU A 12 18.20 -16.67 0.47
CA LEU A 12 17.61 -15.98 -0.67
C LEU A 12 18.29 -14.63 -0.98
N ALA A 13 18.95 -14.04 0.01
CA ALA A 13 19.70 -12.79 -0.12
C ALA A 13 21.13 -13.00 -0.63
N GLN A 14 21.65 -14.24 -0.67
CA GLN A 14 23.04 -14.51 -1.03
C GLN A 14 23.37 -13.96 -2.44
N GLY A 15 24.43 -13.14 -2.53
CA GLY A 15 24.85 -12.52 -3.79
C GLY A 15 24.02 -11.30 -4.22
N ASN A 16 23.10 -10.81 -3.37
CA ASN A 16 22.28 -9.63 -3.64
C ASN A 16 22.77 -8.37 -2.91
N GLU A 17 24.04 -8.28 -2.49
CA GLU A 17 24.55 -7.17 -1.67
C GLU A 17 24.43 -5.82 -2.40
N SER A 18 24.76 -5.79 -3.69
CA SER A 18 24.60 -4.59 -4.53
C SER A 18 23.14 -4.20 -4.70
N TYR A 19 22.25 -5.18 -4.85
CA TYR A 19 20.80 -4.97 -4.89
C TYR A 19 20.28 -4.46 -3.55
N ALA A 20 20.73 -5.00 -2.41
CA ALA A 20 20.32 -4.58 -1.08
C ALA A 20 20.67 -3.10 -0.85
N ALA A 21 21.90 -2.69 -1.19
CA ALA A 21 22.35 -1.31 -1.10
C ALA A 21 21.52 -0.37 -1.97
N PHE A 22 21.31 -0.72 -3.24
CA PHE A 22 20.46 0.04 -4.15
C PHE A 22 19.02 0.14 -3.64
N ASN A 23 18.41 -0.99 -3.27
CA ASN A 23 17.02 -1.07 -2.86
C ASN A 23 16.75 -0.28 -1.57
N LYS A 24 17.69 -0.24 -0.62
CA LYS A 24 17.56 0.54 0.62
C LYS A 24 17.26 2.01 0.36
N HIS A 25 17.88 2.61 -0.66
CA HIS A 25 17.61 4.00 -1.05
C HIS A 25 16.23 4.18 -1.67
N ILE A 26 15.73 3.18 -2.41
CA ILE A 26 14.43 3.22 -3.08
C ILE A 26 13.27 3.04 -2.08
N VAL A 27 13.39 2.07 -1.18
CA VAL A 27 12.33 1.78 -0.19
C VAL A 27 12.34 2.76 0.99
N ASN A 28 13.41 3.53 1.16
CA ASN A 28 13.56 4.57 2.19
C ASN A 28 13.21 4.07 3.60
N THR A 29 13.84 2.97 4.00
CA THR A 29 13.66 2.33 5.31
C THR A 29 14.85 2.60 6.22
N LYS A 30 14.61 2.69 7.53
CA LYS A 30 15.65 2.74 8.56
C LYS A 30 16.12 1.33 8.95
N MET A 31 15.37 0.30 8.58
CA MET A 31 15.72 -1.09 8.87
C MET A 31 16.95 -1.57 8.06
N PRO A 32 17.65 -2.61 8.51
CA PRO A 32 18.59 -3.34 7.67
C PRO A 32 17.86 -3.93 6.45
N VAL A 33 18.42 -3.77 5.26
CA VAL A 33 17.94 -4.43 4.03
C VAL A 33 18.94 -5.50 3.70
N ILE A 34 18.51 -6.76 3.66
CA ILE A 34 19.39 -7.89 3.34
C ILE A 34 19.35 -8.24 1.84
N GLY A 35 18.31 -7.81 1.11
CA GLY A 35 18.28 -7.89 -0.35
C GLY A 35 17.55 -9.11 -0.91
N VAL A 36 16.53 -9.61 -0.21
CA VAL A 36 15.67 -10.66 -0.78
C VAL A 36 14.77 -10.03 -1.83
N ARG A 37 14.76 -10.61 -3.04
CA ARG A 37 13.92 -10.11 -4.13
C ARG A 37 12.44 -10.32 -3.80
N ILE A 38 11.59 -9.37 -4.19
CA ILE A 38 10.14 -9.45 -3.97
C ILE A 38 9.50 -10.75 -4.54
N PRO A 39 9.87 -11.24 -5.75
CA PRO A 39 9.36 -12.52 -6.24
C PRO A 39 9.67 -13.69 -5.31
N ASP A 40 10.88 -13.73 -4.73
CA ASP A 40 11.30 -14.78 -3.80
C ASP A 40 10.56 -14.67 -2.46
N LEU A 41 10.36 -13.45 -1.93
CA LEU A 41 9.54 -13.23 -0.73
C LEU A 41 8.09 -13.68 -0.93
N ARG A 42 7.50 -13.37 -2.10
CA ARG A 42 6.14 -13.82 -2.43
C ARG A 42 6.06 -15.34 -2.58
N ARG A 43 7.07 -15.98 -3.18
CA ARG A 43 7.14 -17.45 -3.26
C ARG A 43 7.21 -18.05 -1.87
N LEU A 44 8.16 -17.60 -1.04
CA LEU A 44 8.33 -18.09 0.33
C LEU A 44 7.07 -17.89 1.18
N ALA A 45 6.43 -16.72 1.09
CA ALA A 45 5.19 -16.46 1.82
C ALA A 45 4.08 -17.46 1.46
N ARG A 46 3.94 -17.82 0.17
CA ARG A 46 2.94 -18.78 -0.29
C ARG A 46 3.26 -20.22 0.09
N GLU A 47 4.54 -20.58 0.17
CA GLU A 47 4.99 -21.88 0.66
C GLU A 47 4.69 -22.05 2.15
N LEU A 48 4.90 -21.01 2.95
CA LEU A 48 4.70 -21.04 4.41
C LEU A 48 3.23 -20.87 4.81
N ALA A 49 2.47 -20.05 4.08
CA ALA A 49 1.12 -19.64 4.44
C ALA A 49 0.11 -20.76 4.78
N PRO A 50 0.08 -21.92 4.08
CA PRO A 50 -0.86 -23.00 4.40
C PRO A 50 -0.74 -23.54 5.83
N ASP A 51 0.46 -23.50 6.40
CA ASP A 51 0.77 -24.06 7.72
C ASP A 51 0.89 -22.99 8.81
N MET A 52 0.68 -21.71 8.47
CA MET A 52 0.81 -20.60 9.42
C MET A 52 -0.49 -20.32 10.16
N SER A 53 -0.47 -20.44 11.48
CA SER A 53 -1.55 -19.97 12.34
C SER A 53 -1.42 -18.47 12.64
N ALA A 54 -2.51 -17.86 13.13
CA ALA A 54 -2.46 -16.50 13.64
C ALA A 54 -1.46 -16.32 14.80
N ALA A 55 -1.31 -17.35 15.64
CA ALA A 55 -0.35 -17.35 16.75
C ALA A 55 1.10 -17.34 16.23
N ASP A 56 1.40 -18.10 15.18
CA ASP A 56 2.71 -18.13 14.54
C ASP A 56 3.07 -16.76 13.96
N ILE A 57 2.16 -16.16 13.18
CA ILE A 57 2.36 -14.83 12.61
C ILE A 57 2.51 -13.79 13.73
N SER A 58 1.67 -13.83 14.77
CA SER A 58 1.80 -12.93 15.92
C SER A 58 3.16 -13.08 16.60
N LYS A 59 3.68 -14.30 16.72
CA LYS A 59 5.02 -14.56 17.27
C LYS A 59 6.11 -13.97 16.37
N LEU A 60 6.02 -14.12 15.05
CA LEU A 60 6.92 -13.46 14.10
C LEU A 60 6.88 -11.94 14.27
N LEU A 61 5.70 -11.35 14.46
CA LEU A 61 5.53 -9.93 14.74
C LEU A 61 6.18 -9.48 16.08
N THR A 62 6.46 -10.37 17.04
CA THR A 62 7.16 -10.01 18.29
C THR A 62 8.69 -10.06 18.23
N ALA A 63 9.30 -10.63 17.17
CA ALA A 63 10.75 -10.72 17.10
C ALA A 63 11.43 -9.33 17.08
N LYS A 64 12.65 -9.25 17.64
CA LYS A 64 13.49 -8.03 17.67
C LYS A 64 14.45 -8.00 16.47
N ASN A 65 15.02 -6.83 16.18
CA ASN A 65 16.10 -6.63 15.19
C ASN A 65 15.79 -7.19 13.78
N LYS A 66 14.59 -6.90 13.27
CA LYS A 66 14.13 -7.40 11.97
C LYS A 66 14.72 -6.58 10.83
N SER A 67 15.05 -7.26 9.73
CA SER A 67 15.31 -6.61 8.45
C SER A 67 14.01 -6.12 7.82
N PHE A 68 14.12 -5.18 6.89
CA PHE A 68 13.07 -4.73 5.99
C PHE A 68 12.37 -5.93 5.32
N ASP A 69 13.16 -6.86 4.78
CA ASP A 69 12.70 -8.06 4.06
C ASP A 69 11.88 -8.99 4.97
N TYR A 70 12.30 -9.14 6.23
CA TYR A 70 11.57 -9.91 7.24
C TYR A 70 10.20 -9.28 7.54
N VAL A 71 10.16 -7.96 7.76
CA VAL A 71 8.90 -7.25 8.02
C VAL A 71 7.99 -7.33 6.80
N LEU A 72 8.53 -7.22 5.59
CA LEU A 72 7.77 -7.38 4.36
C LEU A 72 7.16 -8.79 4.24
N LEU A 73 7.93 -9.83 4.58
CA LEU A 73 7.42 -11.21 4.62
C LEU A 73 6.26 -11.37 5.61
N CYS A 74 6.32 -10.75 6.79
CA CYS A 74 5.23 -10.82 7.76
C CYS A 74 3.91 -10.29 7.19
N GLY A 75 3.95 -9.18 6.45
CA GLY A 75 2.77 -8.66 5.75
C GLY A 75 2.24 -9.67 4.73
N LEU A 76 3.11 -10.22 3.89
CA LEU A 76 2.73 -11.24 2.91
C LEU A 76 2.11 -12.50 3.56
N LEU A 77 2.59 -12.92 4.73
CA LEU A 77 2.01 -14.05 5.46
C LEU A 77 0.58 -13.75 5.93
N ILE A 78 0.28 -12.54 6.41
CA ILE A 78 -1.10 -12.12 6.73
C ILE A 78 -1.99 -12.18 5.47
N THR A 79 -1.43 -11.79 4.33
CA THR A 79 -2.14 -11.79 3.03
C THR A 79 -2.36 -13.19 2.44
N HIS A 80 -1.53 -14.18 2.78
CA HIS A 80 -1.59 -15.50 2.17
C HIS A 80 -2.09 -16.61 3.10
N ALA A 81 -1.96 -16.46 4.42
CA ALA A 81 -2.41 -17.46 5.37
C ALA A 81 -3.94 -17.67 5.32
N ARG A 82 -4.37 -18.90 5.66
CA ARG A 82 -5.79 -19.29 5.70
C ARG A 82 -6.44 -18.80 6.99
N LEU A 83 -6.67 -17.49 7.05
CA LEU A 83 -7.29 -16.81 8.19
C LEU A 83 -8.65 -16.28 7.78
N ASP A 84 -9.60 -16.25 8.73
CA ASP A 84 -10.79 -15.44 8.58
C ASP A 84 -10.43 -13.94 8.56
N ASP A 85 -11.34 -13.13 8.04
CA ASP A 85 -11.09 -11.72 7.80
C ASP A 85 -10.80 -10.94 9.09
N GLN A 86 -11.51 -11.23 10.18
CA GLN A 86 -11.30 -10.53 11.45
C GLN A 86 -9.92 -10.84 12.03
N THR A 87 -9.51 -12.10 12.01
CA THR A 87 -8.18 -12.51 12.46
C THR A 87 -7.08 -11.87 11.60
N ALA A 88 -7.27 -11.79 10.28
CA ALA A 88 -6.31 -11.13 9.39
C ALA A 88 -6.21 -9.62 9.66
N ILE A 89 -7.35 -8.95 9.90
CA ILE A 89 -7.42 -7.54 10.30
C ILE A 89 -6.70 -7.31 11.64
N ASP A 90 -6.92 -8.16 12.64
CA ASP A 90 -6.27 -8.03 13.95
C ASP A 90 -4.75 -8.20 13.85
N LEU A 91 -4.27 -9.08 12.97
CA LEU A 91 -2.84 -9.18 12.67
C LEU A 91 -2.33 -7.97 11.88
N ALA A 92 -3.11 -7.44 10.94
CA ALA A 92 -2.76 -6.21 10.21
C ALA A 92 -2.61 -5.02 11.18
N LYS A 93 -3.51 -4.87 12.16
CA LYS A 93 -3.40 -3.86 13.23
C LYS A 93 -2.13 -4.02 14.06
N ARG A 94 -1.66 -5.25 14.29
CA ARG A 94 -0.35 -5.49 14.91
C ARG A 94 0.80 -5.23 13.92
N TYR A 95 0.62 -5.49 12.64
CA TYR A 95 1.66 -5.30 11.64
C TYR A 95 1.99 -3.83 11.37
N LEU A 96 0.97 -2.98 11.20
CA LEU A 96 1.14 -1.59 10.75
C LEU A 96 2.05 -0.73 11.64
N PRO A 97 2.06 -0.84 12.98
CA PRO A 97 3.03 -0.12 13.82
C PRO A 97 4.49 -0.52 13.63
N ARG A 98 4.77 -1.58 12.86
CA ARG A 98 6.12 -2.13 12.64
C ARG A 98 6.69 -1.79 11.28
N VAL A 99 5.94 -1.10 10.42
CA VAL A 99 6.40 -0.71 9.07
C VAL A 99 7.01 0.68 9.10
N ASP A 100 7.98 0.93 8.23
CA ASP A 100 8.61 2.25 8.06
C ASP A 100 8.83 2.62 6.59
N SER A 101 8.23 1.88 5.67
CA SER A 101 8.40 2.05 4.24
C SER A 101 7.07 1.88 3.50
N TRP A 102 6.90 2.67 2.44
CA TRP A 102 5.78 2.55 1.50
C TRP A 102 5.70 1.15 0.89
N ALA A 103 6.85 0.48 0.68
CA ALA A 103 6.91 -0.83 0.07
C ALA A 103 6.31 -1.92 0.97
N HIS A 104 6.38 -1.79 2.30
CA HIS A 104 5.71 -2.71 3.23
C HIS A 104 4.19 -2.69 3.03
N ILE A 105 3.61 -1.50 2.85
CA ILE A 105 2.18 -1.32 2.63
C ILE A 105 1.77 -1.82 1.24
N ASP A 106 2.44 -1.33 0.20
CA ASP A 106 2.04 -1.59 -1.18
C ASP A 106 2.22 -3.06 -1.58
N VAL A 107 3.21 -3.75 -1.01
CA VAL A 107 3.41 -5.19 -1.26
C VAL A 107 2.45 -6.06 -0.45
N PHE A 108 2.06 -5.61 0.74
CA PHE A 108 1.09 -6.29 1.60
C PHE A 108 -0.30 -6.36 0.96
N ILE A 109 -0.75 -5.28 0.31
CA ILE A 109 -2.08 -5.19 -0.28
C ILE A 109 -2.13 -5.90 -1.64
N GLU A 110 -3.09 -6.81 -1.81
CA GLU A 110 -3.36 -7.49 -3.09
C GLU A 110 -4.82 -7.30 -3.51
N LYS A 111 -5.06 -7.26 -4.83
CA LYS A 111 -6.42 -7.24 -5.38
C LYS A 111 -7.03 -8.64 -5.32
N LYS A 112 -7.92 -8.88 -4.36
CA LYS A 112 -8.61 -10.18 -4.17
C LYS A 112 -10.03 -9.96 -3.67
N ARG A 113 -10.97 -10.80 -4.13
CA ARG A 113 -12.38 -10.73 -3.72
C ARG A 113 -12.56 -10.74 -2.19
N ARG A 114 -11.74 -11.52 -1.46
CA ARG A 114 -11.82 -11.58 0.01
C ARG A 114 -11.56 -10.23 0.69
N PHE A 115 -10.77 -9.36 0.07
CA PHE A 115 -10.41 -8.04 0.61
C PHE A 115 -11.35 -6.92 0.14
N ALA A 116 -12.42 -7.25 -0.58
CA ALA A 116 -13.42 -6.32 -1.09
C ALA A 116 -14.77 -6.44 -0.37
N GLY A 117 -14.78 -6.99 0.86
CA GLY A 117 -15.97 -7.11 1.71
C GLY A 117 -16.14 -5.96 2.69
N GLU A 118 -17.31 -5.87 3.32
CA GLU A 118 -17.68 -4.77 4.23
C GLU A 118 -16.74 -4.63 5.44
N VAL A 119 -16.26 -5.74 6.01
CA VAL A 119 -15.29 -5.71 7.11
C VAL A 119 -13.95 -5.09 6.70
N TRP A 120 -13.49 -5.35 5.48
CA TRP A 120 -12.26 -4.75 4.94
C TRP A 120 -12.45 -3.29 4.55
N TRP A 121 -13.63 -2.93 4.05
CA TRP A 121 -14.03 -1.53 3.86
C TRP A 121 -13.97 -0.77 5.18
N GLY A 122 -14.62 -1.30 6.23
CA GLY A 122 -14.61 -0.72 7.57
C GLY A 122 -13.19 -0.53 8.13
N PHE A 123 -12.32 -1.54 7.94
CA PHE A 123 -10.93 -1.44 8.36
C PHE A 123 -10.13 -0.40 7.55
N ALA A 124 -10.33 -0.30 6.24
CA ALA A 124 -9.70 0.73 5.42
C ALA A 124 -10.10 2.14 5.89
N LEU A 125 -11.38 2.36 6.19
CA LEU A 125 -11.87 3.63 6.74
C LEU A 125 -11.33 3.91 8.15
N GLU A 126 -11.21 2.89 9.01
CA GLU A 126 -10.55 3.01 10.30
C GLU A 126 -9.11 3.50 10.14
N CYS A 127 -8.37 2.90 9.21
CA CYS A 127 -6.98 3.27 8.91
C CYS A 127 -6.83 4.72 8.43
N LEU A 128 -7.79 5.24 7.64
CA LEU A 128 -7.76 6.63 7.18
C LEU A 128 -7.80 7.67 8.32
N ARG A 129 -8.32 7.30 9.49
CA ARG A 129 -8.43 8.18 10.67
C ARG A 129 -7.22 8.13 11.59
N SER A 130 -6.21 7.33 11.25
CA SER A 130 -5.00 7.18 12.06
C SER A 130 -4.09 8.41 11.97
N GLU A 131 -3.32 8.67 13.03
CA GLU A 131 -2.23 9.64 13.00
C GLU A 131 -0.93 9.04 12.41
N ALA A 132 -0.86 7.72 12.26
CA ALA A 132 0.32 7.05 11.74
C ALA A 132 0.29 7.02 10.20
N GLU A 133 1.27 7.68 9.58
CA GLU A 133 1.37 7.88 8.12
C GLU A 133 1.19 6.59 7.30
N PHE A 134 1.87 5.50 7.67
CA PHE A 134 1.76 4.23 6.93
C PHE A 134 0.45 3.49 7.20
N THR A 135 -0.21 3.74 8.33
CA THR A 135 -1.58 3.23 8.57
C THR A 135 -2.56 3.97 7.67
N VAL A 136 -2.47 5.29 7.56
CA VAL A 136 -3.31 6.06 6.63
C VAL A 136 -3.04 5.63 5.19
N ARG A 137 -1.77 5.46 4.80
CA ARG A 137 -1.40 4.92 3.47
C ARG A 137 -2.04 3.54 3.23
N TYR A 138 -2.06 2.66 4.22
CA TYR A 138 -2.73 1.36 4.10
C TYR A 138 -4.21 1.52 3.74
N GLY A 139 -4.93 2.41 4.43
CA GLY A 139 -6.32 2.71 4.10
C GLY A 139 -6.49 3.19 2.66
N VAL A 140 -5.69 4.18 2.24
CA VAL A 140 -5.73 4.74 0.88
C VAL A 140 -5.46 3.66 -0.18
N ILE A 141 -4.40 2.87 -0.03
CA ILE A 141 -4.02 1.86 -1.03
C ILE A 141 -5.02 0.68 -1.03
N SER A 142 -5.64 0.37 0.11
CA SER A 142 -6.68 -0.65 0.20
C SER A 142 -7.92 -0.23 -0.58
N LEU A 143 -8.38 1.02 -0.41
CA LEU A 143 -9.47 1.60 -1.20
C LEU A 143 -9.14 1.61 -2.69
N MET A 144 -7.96 2.09 -3.05
CA MET A 144 -7.49 2.12 -4.45
C MET A 144 -7.51 0.72 -5.10
N THR A 145 -7.11 -0.30 -4.37
CA THR A 145 -6.89 -1.64 -4.93
C THR A 145 -8.18 -2.45 -5.03
N ASN A 146 -9.05 -2.35 -4.02
CA ASN A 146 -10.20 -3.26 -3.87
C ASN A 146 -11.57 -2.59 -4.04
N PHE A 147 -11.66 -1.26 -4.05
CA PHE A 147 -12.96 -0.54 -4.02
C PHE A 147 -13.08 0.58 -5.09
N LEU A 148 -12.20 0.63 -6.08
CA LEU A 148 -12.37 1.52 -7.25
C LEU A 148 -13.26 0.88 -8.32
N ASP A 149 -14.55 0.79 -8.02
CA ASP A 149 -15.58 0.31 -8.94
C ASP A 149 -16.82 1.22 -8.91
N LYS A 150 -17.78 0.94 -9.81
CA LYS A 150 -18.99 1.77 -9.98
C LYS A 150 -19.87 1.81 -8.73
N ALA A 151 -19.86 0.77 -7.90
CA ALA A 151 -20.71 0.71 -6.72
C ALA A 151 -20.14 1.54 -5.55
N HIS A 152 -18.82 1.76 -5.52
CA HIS A 152 -18.14 2.33 -4.37
C HIS A 152 -17.45 3.68 -4.63
N ILE A 153 -17.29 4.12 -5.88
CA ILE A 153 -16.45 5.29 -6.22
C ILE A 153 -16.85 6.57 -5.46
N ASP A 154 -18.14 6.86 -5.34
CA ASP A 154 -18.62 8.04 -4.60
C ASP A 154 -18.30 7.94 -3.10
N GLN A 155 -18.44 6.74 -2.53
CA GLN A 155 -18.10 6.48 -1.13
C GLN A 155 -16.60 6.59 -0.88
N VAL A 156 -15.78 6.15 -1.84
CA VAL A 156 -14.33 6.30 -1.78
C VAL A 156 -13.99 7.78 -1.74
N PHE A 157 -14.50 8.61 -2.65
CA PHE A 157 -14.20 10.04 -2.68
C PHE A 157 -14.67 10.75 -1.40
N ALA A 158 -15.88 10.46 -0.92
CA ALA A 158 -16.37 10.99 0.36
C ALA A 158 -15.47 10.60 1.55
N ALA A 159 -14.92 9.38 1.56
CA ALA A 159 -13.97 8.96 2.59
C ALA A 159 -12.65 9.74 2.51
N LEU A 160 -12.14 10.00 1.31
CA LEU A 160 -10.86 10.71 1.11
C LEU A 160 -10.92 12.19 1.50
N GLN A 161 -12.08 12.85 1.34
CA GLN A 161 -12.27 14.25 1.75
C GLN A 161 -12.01 14.48 3.25
N ASN A 162 -12.11 13.44 4.07
CA ASN A 162 -11.89 13.50 5.52
C ASN A 162 -10.44 13.19 5.94
N VAL A 163 -9.55 12.84 5.01
CA VAL A 163 -8.16 12.50 5.31
C VAL A 163 -7.38 13.79 5.59
N ARG A 164 -7.09 14.04 6.88
CA ARG A 164 -6.31 15.19 7.36
C ARG A 164 -4.92 14.75 7.79
N HIS A 165 -4.08 14.36 6.83
CA HIS A 165 -2.71 13.90 7.12
C HIS A 165 -1.70 14.46 6.10
N ASP A 166 -0.71 15.21 6.59
CA ASP A 166 0.26 15.93 5.75
C ASP A 166 1.50 15.12 5.33
N GLY A 167 1.64 13.91 5.86
CA GLY A 167 2.73 12.99 5.52
C GLY A 167 2.87 12.74 4.02
N TYR A 168 4.11 12.77 3.56
CA TYR A 168 4.49 12.59 2.16
C TYR A 168 3.92 11.32 1.53
N TYR A 169 4.00 10.18 2.24
CA TYR A 169 3.54 8.90 1.74
C TYR A 169 2.02 8.79 1.70
N VAL A 170 1.29 9.53 2.53
CA VAL A 170 -0.17 9.64 2.41
C VAL A 170 -0.52 10.45 1.17
N LYS A 171 0.04 11.66 1.01
CA LYS A 171 -0.23 12.49 -0.17
C LYS A 171 0.15 11.79 -1.47
N MET A 172 1.26 11.06 -1.50
CA MET A 172 1.65 10.22 -2.64
C MET A 172 0.64 9.11 -2.94
N GLY A 173 0.09 8.48 -1.89
CA GLY A 173 -0.96 7.47 -2.02
C GLY A 173 -2.25 8.07 -2.60
N LEU A 174 -2.71 9.20 -2.07
CA LEU A 174 -3.90 9.91 -2.54
C LEU A 174 -3.77 10.30 -4.02
N ALA A 175 -2.65 10.91 -4.39
CA ALA A 175 -2.37 11.26 -5.77
C ALA A 175 -2.39 10.05 -6.72
N TRP A 176 -1.89 8.90 -6.25
CA TRP A 176 -1.93 7.67 -7.03
C TRP A 176 -3.34 7.08 -7.14
N LEU A 177 -4.12 7.15 -6.06
CA LEU A 177 -5.52 6.74 -6.07
C LEU A 177 -6.31 7.55 -7.10
N TYR A 178 -6.24 8.88 -7.07
CA TYR A 178 -6.94 9.72 -8.05
C TYR A 178 -6.48 9.43 -9.49
N ALA A 179 -5.17 9.33 -9.74
CA ALA A 179 -4.67 8.95 -11.06
C ALA A 179 -5.14 7.56 -11.53
N THR A 180 -5.44 6.66 -10.59
CA THR A 180 -5.98 5.32 -10.89
C THR A 180 -7.49 5.36 -11.10
N ALA A 181 -8.23 6.12 -10.30
CA ALA A 181 -9.68 6.31 -10.45
C ALA A 181 -10.02 6.96 -11.79
N ALA A 182 -9.26 7.98 -12.22
CA ALA A 182 -9.49 8.69 -13.48
C ALA A 182 -9.44 7.80 -14.72
N VAL A 183 -8.79 6.63 -14.67
CA VAL A 183 -8.75 5.69 -15.80
C VAL A 183 -10.14 5.15 -16.16
N ASN A 184 -11.01 4.97 -15.16
CA ASN A 184 -12.36 4.42 -15.37
C ASN A 184 -13.46 5.43 -15.04
N PHE A 185 -13.13 6.50 -14.31
CA PHE A 185 -14.04 7.52 -13.78
C PHE A 185 -13.51 8.92 -14.06
N PHE A 186 -13.15 9.20 -15.31
CA PHE A 186 -12.40 10.39 -15.70
C PHE A 186 -13.05 11.70 -15.24
N GLU A 187 -14.28 11.97 -15.70
CA GLU A 187 -15.01 13.20 -15.37
C GLU A 187 -15.26 13.35 -13.88
N LEU A 188 -15.70 12.28 -13.21
CA LEU A 188 -15.94 12.25 -11.77
C LEU A 188 -14.66 12.56 -10.98
N THR A 189 -13.52 12.01 -11.41
CA THR A 189 -12.24 12.23 -10.74
C THR A 189 -11.71 13.64 -10.96
N LEU A 190 -11.89 14.22 -12.15
CA LEU A 190 -11.53 15.62 -12.40
C LEU A 190 -12.35 16.56 -11.53
N ALA A 191 -13.66 16.34 -11.43
CA ALA A 191 -14.52 17.14 -10.57
C ALA A 191 -14.09 17.07 -9.09
N GLU A 192 -13.74 15.87 -8.60
CA GLU A 192 -13.24 15.68 -7.23
C GLU A 192 -11.91 16.42 -7.02
N LEU A 193 -10.96 16.34 -7.96
CA LEU A 193 -9.66 17.01 -7.89
C LEU A 193 -9.77 18.54 -7.80
N GLU A 194 -10.74 19.13 -8.50
CA GLU A 194 -11.01 20.58 -8.45
C GLU A 194 -11.76 21.02 -7.18
N SER A 195 -12.17 20.08 -6.32
CA SER A 195 -12.77 20.42 -5.03
C SER A 195 -11.76 21.09 -4.08
N ARG A 196 -12.26 21.96 -3.18
CA ARG A 196 -11.42 22.72 -2.24
C ARG A 196 -10.80 21.86 -1.13
N HIS A 197 -11.23 20.61 -0.96
CA HIS A 197 -10.74 19.73 0.09
C HIS A 197 -9.41 19.07 -0.26
N ILE A 198 -9.00 19.09 -1.53
CA ILE A 198 -7.74 18.52 -1.98
C ILE A 198 -6.68 19.61 -2.07
N ASP A 199 -5.60 19.42 -1.32
CA ASP A 199 -4.48 20.35 -1.30
C ASP A 199 -3.77 20.40 -2.67
N ALA A 200 -3.17 21.56 -2.97
CA ALA A 200 -2.54 21.81 -4.27
C ALA A 200 -1.43 20.81 -4.59
N TRP A 201 -0.67 20.35 -3.58
CA TRP A 201 0.40 19.39 -3.82
C TRP A 201 -0.18 18.05 -4.28
N THR A 202 -1.19 17.53 -3.59
CA THR A 202 -1.83 16.25 -3.94
C THR A 202 -2.50 16.32 -5.33
N ARG A 203 -3.23 17.40 -5.61
CA ARG A 203 -3.84 17.63 -6.94
C ARG A 203 -2.79 17.66 -8.05
N ASN A 204 -1.73 18.45 -7.87
CA ASN A 204 -0.66 18.58 -8.87
C ASN A 204 0.05 17.24 -9.10
N LYS A 205 0.24 16.47 -8.04
CA LYS A 205 0.85 15.14 -8.10
C LYS A 205 -0.05 14.13 -8.80
N ALA A 206 -1.36 14.19 -8.60
CA ALA A 206 -2.33 13.36 -9.31
C ALA A 206 -2.28 13.64 -10.82
N TYR A 207 -2.35 14.92 -11.22
CA TYR A 207 -2.23 15.31 -12.62
C TYR A 207 -0.88 14.92 -13.23
N GLN A 208 0.22 15.06 -12.49
CA GLN A 208 1.53 14.56 -12.93
C GLN A 208 1.47 13.06 -13.27
N LYS A 209 0.92 12.24 -12.37
CA LYS A 209 0.78 10.78 -12.57
C LYS A 209 -0.13 10.45 -13.75
N MET A 210 -1.17 11.25 -13.99
CA MET A 210 -2.04 11.07 -15.16
C MET A 210 -1.31 11.35 -16.47
N ARG A 211 -0.52 12.45 -16.54
CA ARG A 211 0.30 12.79 -17.72
C ARG A 211 1.34 11.73 -18.06
N GLU A 212 1.92 11.09 -17.05
CA GLU A 212 2.93 10.04 -17.21
C GLU A 212 2.30 8.67 -17.57
N SER A 213 0.97 8.53 -17.48
CA SER A 213 0.29 7.27 -17.73
C SER A 213 -0.09 7.09 -19.20
N ARG A 214 0.16 5.90 -19.75
CA ARG A 214 -0.26 5.51 -21.10
C ARG A 214 -1.72 5.01 -21.19
N ARG A 215 -2.48 5.08 -20.09
CA ARG A 215 -3.84 4.51 -20.00
C ARG A 215 -4.95 5.44 -20.46
N PHE A 216 -4.65 6.72 -20.67
CA PHE A 216 -5.60 7.75 -21.08
C PHE A 216 -5.60 7.92 -22.60
N THR A 217 -6.75 8.26 -23.18
CA THR A 217 -6.86 8.56 -24.62
C THR A 217 -6.13 9.86 -24.98
N PRO A 218 -5.84 10.12 -26.26
CA PRO A 218 -5.27 11.40 -26.70
C PRO A 218 -6.10 12.62 -26.25
N GLU A 219 -7.43 12.51 -26.28
CA GLU A 219 -8.36 13.56 -25.87
C GLU A 219 -8.29 13.81 -24.36
N GLU A 220 -8.34 12.76 -23.54
CA GLU A 220 -8.17 12.84 -22.09
C GLU A 220 -6.79 13.43 -21.74
N GLN A 221 -5.73 13.01 -22.43
CA GLN A 221 -4.38 13.56 -22.25
C GLN A 221 -4.29 15.03 -22.61
N HIS A 222 -5.03 15.49 -23.63
CA HIS A 222 -5.13 16.91 -23.94
C HIS A 222 -5.75 17.66 -22.76
N ILE A 223 -6.87 17.18 -22.22
CA ILE A 223 -7.54 17.77 -21.06
C ILE A 223 -6.60 17.82 -19.85
N ILE A 224 -5.97 16.69 -19.49
CA ILE A 224 -5.04 16.59 -18.35
C ILE A 224 -3.90 17.62 -18.47
N ARG A 225 -3.39 17.88 -19.69
CA ARG A 225 -2.31 18.86 -19.92
C ARG A 225 -2.77 20.31 -19.73
N GLN A 226 -4.03 20.60 -20.01
CA GLN A 226 -4.60 21.93 -19.77
C GLN A 226 -4.86 22.19 -18.28
N GLN A 227 -4.97 21.13 -17.47
CA GLN A 227 -5.11 21.29 -16.03
C GLN A 227 -3.85 21.95 -15.47
N LYS A 228 -4.01 23.19 -15.01
CA LYS A 228 -2.95 23.95 -14.39
C LYS A 228 -2.58 23.21 -13.11
N GLY A 229 -1.35 22.72 -13.05
CA GLY A 229 -0.75 22.44 -11.75
C GLY A 229 -0.83 23.75 -10.98
N GLY A 230 -1.66 23.80 -9.92
CA GLY A 230 -1.95 25.01 -9.18
C GLY A 230 -0.65 25.75 -8.93
N ARG A 231 -0.48 26.90 -9.61
CA ARG A 231 0.59 27.83 -9.31
C ARG A 231 0.31 28.29 -7.89
N GLN A 232 1.30 28.09 -7.01
CA GLN A 232 1.35 28.76 -5.72
C GLN A 232 1.25 30.27 -5.93
#